data_AF-V5H2P9-F1
#
_entry.id   AF-V5H2P9-F1
#
_cell.length_a   1.000
_cell.length_b   1.000
_cell.length_c   1.000
_cell.angle_alpha   90.00
_cell.angle_beta   90.00
_cell.angle_gamma   90.00
#
_symmetry.space_group_name_H-M   'P 1'
#
loop_
_entity.id
_entity.type
_entity.pdbx_description
1 polymer ?
#
loop_
_entity_poly.entity_id
_entity_poly.type
_entity_poly.pdbx_seq_one_letter_code
_entity_poly.pdbx_strand_id
1 'polypeptide(L)'
;MSSGTWNTWLPSWAAISPRATASLCVPGVSSSSPSAATTTLSAATTWEHRPTSFSVSGLEHFHKLLMNTAERLKSRTSKSWHAVGSAIQGKPLVLIGFSKGCVVLNQVLYAIKALELNPDDDLCAFVGRIREMYWLDGGHSGGSNTWVTKEVVLKAFAQLNIKVNIHVTPYQVLCNSRPWIGKEEKGFREMLKKLGMDVSRKLHYADEQPSLDMHFKLLEEFMPCAAPVR
;
A
#
# COMPACT_ATOMS: atom_id res chain seq x y z
N MET A 1 -30.26 -27.00 -24.81
CA MET A 1 -29.28 -28.11 -24.64
C MET A 1 -27.98 -27.58 -25.24
N SER A 2 -26.83 -27.42 -24.58
CA SER A 2 -26.33 -27.68 -23.21
C SER A 2 -25.35 -26.53 -22.88
N SER A 3 -25.54 -25.76 -21.82
CA SER A 3 -24.81 -25.86 -20.55
C SER A 3 -23.32 -26.22 -20.69
N GLY A 4 -22.45 -25.21 -20.61
CA GLY A 4 -21.02 -25.36 -20.34
C GLY A 4 -20.68 -24.63 -19.03
N THR A 5 -20.42 -25.42 -17.99
CA THR A 5 -20.16 -25.03 -16.60
C THR A 5 -18.78 -24.38 -16.43
N TRP A 6 -18.75 -23.18 -15.85
CA TRP A 6 -17.50 -22.56 -15.38
C TRP A 6 -17.20 -23.03 -13.96
N ASN A 7 -16.12 -23.79 -13.82
CA ASN A 7 -15.59 -24.23 -12.53
C ASN A 7 -15.12 -23.02 -11.70
N THR A 8 -15.69 -22.93 -10.51
CA THR A 8 -15.38 -21.97 -9.45
C THR A 8 -14.06 -22.31 -8.76
N TRP A 9 -13.10 -21.38 -8.76
CA TRP A 9 -11.99 -21.38 -7.81
C TRP A 9 -12.17 -20.17 -6.87
N LEU A 10 -12.74 -20.44 -5.69
CA LEU A 10 -12.77 -19.52 -4.54
C LEU A 10 -11.72 -19.99 -3.53
N PRO A 11 -10.75 -19.16 -3.11
CA PRO A 11 -9.91 -19.47 -1.97
C PRO A 11 -10.68 -19.28 -0.65
N SER A 12 -10.72 -20.35 0.15
CA SER A 12 -11.25 -20.41 1.51
C SER A 12 -10.48 -19.49 2.47
N TRP A 13 -11.09 -18.37 2.84
CA TRP A 13 -10.83 -17.68 4.11
C TRP A 13 -12.07 -16.89 4.53
N ALA A 14 -13.15 -17.63 4.80
CA ALA A 14 -14.35 -17.09 5.41
C ALA A 14 -14.68 -17.93 6.64
N ALA A 15 -14.18 -17.52 7.80
CA ALA A 15 -14.83 -17.69 9.11
C ALA A 15 -13.88 -17.19 10.19
N ILE A 16 -14.22 -16.07 10.83
CA ILE A 16 -14.22 -15.91 12.30
C ILE A 16 -15.15 -14.74 12.58
N SER A 17 -16.27 -15.06 13.23
CA SER A 17 -17.26 -14.13 13.77
C SER A 17 -16.87 -13.75 15.20
N PRO A 18 -17.01 -12.49 15.65
CA PRO A 18 -16.97 -12.18 17.07
C PRO A 18 -18.40 -12.19 17.63
N ARG A 19 -18.65 -13.00 18.67
CA ARG A 19 -19.86 -12.87 19.50
C ARG A 19 -19.48 -12.27 20.85
N ALA A 20 -20.18 -11.19 21.19
CA ALA A 20 -20.00 -10.41 22.41
C ALA A 20 -20.59 -11.11 23.65
N THR A 21 -19.91 -10.85 24.79
CA THR A 21 -20.39 -10.60 26.16
C THR A 21 -21.46 -11.50 26.79
N ALA A 22 -21.14 -12.06 27.96
CA ALA A 22 -22.01 -12.01 29.14
C ALA A 22 -21.17 -12.09 30.43
N SER A 23 -21.37 -11.09 31.28
CA SER A 23 -20.93 -10.96 32.67
C SER A 23 -21.90 -11.71 33.59
N LEU A 24 -21.38 -12.34 34.67
CA LEU A 24 -22.17 -12.74 35.85
C LEU A 24 -21.24 -12.78 37.09
N CYS A 25 -21.53 -11.90 38.05
CA CYS A 25 -21.15 -12.01 39.48
C CYS A 25 -21.94 -13.21 40.11
N VAL A 26 -21.64 -13.81 41.27
CA VAL A 26 -21.36 -13.30 42.65
C VAL A 26 -20.73 -14.46 43.53
N PRO A 27 -20.66 -14.47 44.89
CA PRO A 27 -19.40 -14.54 45.67
C PRO A 27 -19.28 -15.75 46.65
N GLY A 28 -18.14 -15.85 47.37
CA GLY A 28 -18.05 -16.57 48.65
C GLY A 28 -16.61 -16.89 49.10
N VAL A 29 -16.05 -16.18 50.10
CA VAL A 29 -15.87 -16.56 51.53
C VAL A 29 -14.40 -16.88 51.88
N SER A 30 -13.97 -16.26 53.00
CA SER A 30 -12.75 -16.28 53.82
C SER A 30 -12.04 -17.65 54.00
N SER A 31 -10.74 -17.81 54.32
CA SER A 31 -9.90 -17.18 55.36
C SER A 31 -8.48 -17.80 55.34
N SER A 32 -7.54 -17.19 56.08
CA SER A 32 -6.26 -17.70 56.63
C SER A 32 -4.94 -17.57 55.83
N SER A 33 -3.99 -16.89 56.47
CA SER A 33 -2.53 -16.82 56.19
C SER A 33 -1.77 -17.71 57.22
N PRO A 34 -0.42 -17.85 57.23
CA PRO A 34 0.61 -17.46 56.26
C PRO A 34 1.62 -18.60 55.94
N SER A 35 2.63 -18.27 55.12
CA SER A 35 3.94 -18.95 54.97
C SER A 35 4.15 -19.81 53.73
N ALA A 36 4.78 -19.20 52.73
CA ALA A 36 5.98 -19.75 52.08
C ALA A 36 6.53 -18.68 51.13
N ALA A 37 7.80 -18.30 51.31
CA ALA A 37 8.53 -17.51 50.34
C ALA A 37 8.67 -18.32 49.04
N THR A 38 7.74 -18.12 48.11
CA THR A 38 7.88 -18.62 46.74
C THR A 38 8.37 -17.47 45.88
N THR A 39 9.65 -17.54 45.51
CA THR A 39 10.24 -16.80 44.41
C THR A 39 9.43 -17.12 43.15
N THR A 40 8.39 -16.34 42.91
CA THR A 40 7.69 -16.33 41.62
C THR A 40 8.55 -15.46 40.72
N LEU A 41 9.29 -16.12 39.83
CA LEU A 41 9.73 -15.52 38.58
C LEU A 41 8.47 -14.99 37.90
N SER A 42 8.18 -13.71 38.13
CA SER A 42 7.24 -12.96 37.31
C SER A 42 7.87 -12.86 35.93
N ALA A 43 7.66 -13.90 35.12
CA ALA A 43 7.53 -13.72 33.69
C ALA A 43 6.20 -12.99 33.45
N ALA A 44 6.08 -11.77 33.99
CA ALA A 44 5.32 -10.75 33.32
C ALA A 44 6.09 -10.49 32.04
N THR A 45 5.81 -11.32 31.02
CA THR A 45 5.96 -10.94 29.63
C THR A 45 5.10 -9.70 29.51
N THR A 46 5.70 -8.56 29.80
CA THR A 46 5.23 -7.28 29.34
C THR A 46 4.98 -7.53 27.87
N TRP A 47 3.70 -7.52 27.48
CA TRP A 47 3.30 -7.24 26.11
C TRP A 47 3.65 -5.76 25.89
N GLU A 48 4.96 -5.49 25.95
CA GLU A 48 5.58 -4.29 25.49
C GLU A 48 5.08 -4.18 24.07
N HIS A 49 4.31 -3.11 23.84
CA HIS A 49 3.77 -2.77 22.53
C HIS A 49 4.92 -2.85 21.55
N ARG A 50 5.05 -3.99 20.86
CA ARG A 50 5.98 -4.12 19.74
C ARG A 50 5.46 -3.05 18.77
N PRO A 51 6.21 -1.97 18.50
CA PRO A 51 5.77 -0.97 17.55
C PRO A 51 5.43 -1.75 16.29
N THR A 52 4.28 -1.49 15.66
CA THR A 52 3.93 -2.12 14.39
C THR A 52 5.15 -1.94 13.48
N SER A 53 5.93 -3.00 13.29
CA SER A 53 7.28 -2.86 12.76
C SER A 53 7.13 -2.56 11.28
N PHE A 54 7.51 -1.35 10.87
CA PHE A 54 7.64 -1.04 9.46
C PHE A 54 8.65 -2.03 8.86
N SER A 55 8.32 -2.60 7.70
CA SER A 55 9.13 -3.64 7.04
C SER A 55 9.48 -3.19 5.63
N VAL A 56 10.73 -3.43 5.23
CA VAL A 56 11.22 -3.19 3.86
C VAL A 56 11.05 -4.40 2.93
N SER A 57 10.63 -5.57 3.44
CA SER A 57 10.65 -6.83 2.66
C SER A 57 9.89 -6.75 1.32
N GLY A 58 8.74 -6.05 1.28
CA GLY A 58 8.01 -5.85 0.03
C GLY A 58 8.78 -5.00 -0.98
N LEU A 59 9.45 -3.94 -0.52
CA LEU A 59 10.29 -3.08 -1.35
C LEU A 59 11.56 -3.82 -1.82
N GLU A 60 12.15 -4.63 -0.95
CA GLU A 60 13.30 -5.48 -1.27
C GLU A 60 12.97 -6.48 -2.39
N HIS A 61 11.84 -7.18 -2.28
CA HIS A 61 11.38 -8.09 -3.33
C HIS A 61 11.08 -7.34 -4.64
N PHE A 62 10.47 -6.16 -4.56
CA PHE A 62 10.21 -5.35 -5.76
C PHE A 62 11.51 -4.90 -6.44
N HIS A 63 12.49 -4.45 -5.66
CA HIS A 63 13.81 -4.07 -6.15
C HIS A 63 14.51 -5.26 -6.82
N LYS A 64 14.56 -6.43 -6.16
CA LYS A 64 15.14 -7.66 -6.71
C LYS A 64 14.46 -8.11 -7.99
N LEU A 65 13.13 -8.01 -8.08
CA LEU A 65 12.38 -8.34 -9.30
C LEU A 65 12.83 -7.46 -10.48
N LEU A 66 12.97 -6.15 -10.26
CA LEU A 66 13.43 -5.23 -11.30
C LEU A 66 14.88 -5.51 -11.71
N MET A 67 15.78 -5.75 -10.75
CA MET A 67 17.19 -6.03 -11.05
C MET A 67 17.36 -7.35 -11.81
N ASN A 68 16.69 -8.42 -11.37
CA ASN A 68 16.70 -9.71 -12.08
C ASN A 68 16.10 -9.58 -13.48
N THR A 69 15.06 -8.77 -13.65
CA THR A 69 14.48 -8.48 -14.98
C THR A 69 15.48 -7.75 -15.86
N ALA A 70 16.17 -6.75 -15.32
CA ALA A 70 17.19 -6.00 -16.05
C ALA A 70 18.32 -6.90 -16.54
N GLU A 71 18.84 -7.77 -15.68
CA GLU A 71 19.90 -8.73 -16.02
C GLU A 71 19.46 -9.70 -17.11
N ARG A 72 18.24 -10.25 -16.99
CA ARG A 72 17.66 -11.13 -18.02
C ARG A 72 17.44 -10.44 -19.36
N LEU A 73 17.14 -9.14 -19.37
CA LEU A 73 16.98 -8.38 -20.60
C LEU A 73 18.33 -8.04 -21.24
N LYS A 74 19.37 -7.78 -20.43
CA LYS A 74 20.74 -7.54 -20.90
C LYS A 74 21.40 -8.78 -21.49
N SER A 75 21.09 -9.97 -20.97
CA SER A 75 21.64 -11.22 -21.50
C SER A 75 21.04 -11.64 -22.85
N ARG A 76 20.00 -10.93 -23.35
CA ARG A 76 19.45 -11.20 -24.68
C ARG A 76 20.32 -10.56 -25.77
N THR A 77 20.46 -11.24 -26.90
CA THR A 77 21.29 -10.80 -28.04
C THR A 77 20.80 -9.52 -28.73
N SER A 78 19.55 -9.10 -28.53
CA SER A 78 19.03 -7.87 -29.12
C SER A 78 19.52 -6.62 -28.40
N LYS A 79 20.07 -5.68 -29.17
CA LYS A 79 20.44 -4.33 -28.69
C LYS A 79 19.26 -3.60 -28.02
N SER A 80 18.03 -3.83 -28.48
CA SER A 80 16.83 -3.19 -27.89
C SER A 80 16.57 -3.68 -26.46
N TRP A 81 16.67 -4.99 -26.21
CA TRP A 81 16.46 -5.56 -24.87
C TRP A 81 17.58 -5.15 -23.91
N HIS A 82 18.82 -5.08 -24.39
CA HIS A 82 19.93 -4.57 -23.60
C HIS A 82 19.69 -3.11 -23.17
N ALA A 83 19.20 -2.25 -24.06
CA ALA A 83 18.87 -0.87 -23.73
C ALA A 83 17.77 -0.77 -22.66
N VAL A 84 16.73 -1.61 -22.73
CA VAL A 84 15.66 -1.67 -21.71
C VAL A 84 16.23 -2.12 -20.36
N GLY A 85 17.05 -3.18 -20.34
CA GLY A 85 17.68 -3.65 -19.09
C GLY A 85 18.58 -2.58 -18.46
N SER A 86 19.38 -1.87 -19.25
CA SER A 86 20.17 -0.73 -18.77
C SER A 86 19.31 0.42 -18.23
N ALA A 87 18.16 0.69 -18.85
CA ALA A 87 17.23 1.70 -18.37
C ALA A 87 16.66 1.36 -17.00
N ILE A 88 16.27 0.10 -16.76
CA ILE A 88 15.72 -0.36 -15.46
C ILE A 88 16.73 -0.14 -14.32
N GLN A 89 18.04 -0.33 -14.58
CA GLN A 89 19.09 -0.17 -13.57
C GLN A 89 19.50 1.28 -13.34
N GLY A 90 19.59 2.10 -14.39
CA GLY A 90 20.26 3.40 -14.31
C GLY A 90 19.37 4.63 -14.48
N LYS A 91 18.15 4.50 -15.00
CA LYS A 91 17.29 5.68 -15.27
C LYS A 91 16.38 6.01 -14.08
N PRO A 92 15.93 7.28 -13.98
CA PRO A 92 14.86 7.65 -13.07
C PRO A 92 13.59 6.82 -13.30
N LEU A 93 12.86 6.55 -12.23
CA LEU A 93 11.70 5.67 -12.23
C LEU A 93 10.41 6.49 -12.04
N VAL A 94 9.38 6.06 -12.76
CA VAL A 94 7.99 6.47 -12.54
C VAL A 94 7.22 5.23 -12.14
N LEU A 95 6.58 5.25 -10.97
CA LEU A 95 5.77 4.13 -10.49
C LEU A 95 4.29 4.42 -10.75
N ILE A 96 3.61 3.50 -11.41
CA ILE A 96 2.20 3.62 -11.75
C ILE A 96 1.47 2.43 -11.15
N GLY A 97 0.58 2.67 -10.21
CA GLY A 97 -0.27 1.67 -9.60
C GLY A 97 -1.70 1.83 -10.12
N PHE A 98 -2.26 0.79 -10.69
CA PHE A 98 -3.68 0.73 -11.06
C PHE A 98 -4.42 -0.30 -10.22
N SER A 99 -5.65 0.02 -9.78
CA SER A 99 -6.49 -0.90 -9.02
C SER A 99 -5.76 -1.44 -7.77
N LYS A 100 -5.50 -2.75 -7.68
CA LYS A 100 -4.70 -3.35 -6.59
C LYS A 100 -3.22 -2.96 -6.62
N GLY A 101 -2.69 -2.47 -7.74
CA GLY A 101 -1.35 -1.89 -7.82
C GLY A 101 -1.17 -0.68 -6.90
N CYS A 102 -2.23 0.07 -6.60
CA CYS A 102 -2.19 1.15 -5.60
C CYS A 102 -1.88 0.62 -4.19
N VAL A 103 -2.25 -0.62 -3.86
CA VAL A 103 -1.89 -1.24 -2.58
C VAL A 103 -0.38 -1.47 -2.50
N VAL A 104 0.25 -1.83 -3.63
CA VAL A 104 1.72 -1.96 -3.71
C VAL A 104 2.39 -0.60 -3.51
N LEU A 105 1.87 0.47 -4.14
CA LEU A 105 2.37 1.83 -3.89
C LEU A 105 2.23 2.21 -2.41
N ASN A 106 1.09 1.91 -1.78
CA ASN A 106 0.91 2.16 -0.35
C ASN A 106 1.97 1.42 0.48
N GLN A 107 2.29 0.17 0.15
CA GLN A 107 3.36 -0.60 0.82
C GLN A 107 4.75 0.02 0.61
N VAL A 108 5.03 0.60 -0.56
CA VAL A 108 6.27 1.36 -0.79
C VAL A 108 6.38 2.55 0.18
N LEU A 109 5.29 3.27 0.43
CA LEU A 109 5.27 4.38 1.41
C LEU A 109 5.60 3.88 2.82
N TYR A 110 5.04 2.73 3.23
CA TYR A 110 5.39 2.11 4.52
C TYR A 110 6.85 1.65 4.58
N ALA A 111 7.40 1.14 3.48
CA ALA A 111 8.81 0.76 3.39
C ALA A 111 9.75 1.97 3.45
N ILE A 112 9.36 3.11 2.86
CA ILE A 112 10.09 4.38 3.00
C ILE A 112 10.18 4.78 4.48
N LYS A 113 9.09 4.64 5.24
CA LYS A 113 9.12 4.87 6.69
C LYS A 113 10.04 3.88 7.42
N ALA A 114 10.11 2.64 6.97
CA ALA A 114 11.05 1.65 7.52
C ALA A 114 12.51 2.07 7.26
N LEU A 115 12.82 2.52 6.03
CA LEU A 115 14.16 2.98 5.64
C LEU A 115 14.60 4.25 6.37
N GLU A 116 13.68 5.16 6.68
CA GLU A 116 13.98 6.32 7.53
C GLU A 116 14.47 5.90 8.92
N LEU A 117 13.93 4.80 9.48
CA LEU A 117 14.29 4.31 10.80
C LEU A 117 15.53 3.41 10.78
N ASN A 118 15.68 2.60 9.74
CA ASN A 118 16.79 1.67 9.54
C ASN A 118 17.22 1.74 8.07
N PRO A 119 18.18 2.62 7.74
CA PRO A 119 18.63 2.80 6.36
C PRO A 119 19.26 1.53 5.79
N ASP A 120 18.98 1.29 4.51
CA ASP A 120 19.63 0.28 3.67
C ASP A 120 20.09 1.01 2.40
N ASP A 121 21.39 1.05 2.14
CA ASP A 121 21.98 1.89 1.08
C ASP A 121 21.45 1.53 -0.31
N ASP A 122 21.28 0.24 -0.60
CA ASP A 122 20.80 -0.24 -1.90
C ASP A 122 19.34 0.15 -2.12
N LEU A 123 18.50 -0.02 -1.09
CA LEU A 123 17.08 0.35 -1.17
C LEU A 123 16.88 1.87 -1.13
N CYS A 124 17.70 2.61 -0.40
CA CYS A 124 17.72 4.07 -0.41
C CYS A 124 18.11 4.59 -1.80
N ALA A 125 19.14 4.01 -2.43
CA ALA A 125 19.52 4.34 -3.80
C ALA A 125 18.39 4.02 -4.80
N PHE A 126 17.73 2.87 -4.64
CA PHE A 126 16.58 2.49 -5.46
C PHE A 126 15.41 3.49 -5.33
N VAL A 127 15.00 3.82 -4.11
CA VAL A 127 13.94 4.79 -3.82
C VAL A 127 14.33 6.18 -4.34
N GLY A 128 15.61 6.57 -4.20
CA GLY A 128 16.14 7.84 -4.69
C GLY A 128 16.07 8.02 -6.21
N ARG A 129 15.81 6.96 -6.99
CA ARG A 129 15.53 7.05 -8.43
C ARG A 129 14.08 7.34 -8.75
N ILE A 130 13.15 7.14 -7.82
CA ILE A 130 11.72 7.41 -8.05
C ILE A 130 11.53 8.92 -8.15
N ARG A 131 10.90 9.38 -9.24
CA ARG A 131 10.61 10.81 -9.49
C ARG A 131 9.13 11.10 -9.39
N GLU A 132 8.30 10.18 -9.86
CA GLU A 132 6.85 10.35 -9.85
C GLU A 132 6.15 9.05 -9.46
N MET A 133 5.01 9.20 -8.77
CA MET A 133 4.12 8.09 -8.42
C MET A 133 2.69 8.42 -8.83
N TYR A 134 2.02 7.47 -9.46
CA TYR A 134 0.66 7.60 -9.96
C TYR A 134 -0.26 6.58 -9.27
N TRP A 135 -1.26 7.07 -8.56
CA TRP A 135 -2.37 6.25 -8.08
C TRP A 135 -3.52 6.35 -9.08
N LEU A 136 -3.76 5.27 -9.82
CA LEU A 136 -4.83 5.16 -10.82
C LEU A 136 -5.96 4.30 -10.27
N ASP A 137 -7.07 4.94 -9.92
CA ASP A 137 -8.33 4.35 -9.49
C ASP A 137 -8.13 3.17 -8.51
N GLY A 138 -7.48 3.45 -7.39
CA GLY A 138 -7.06 2.45 -6.41
C GLY A 138 -8.21 1.58 -5.89
N GLY A 139 -8.06 0.27 -6.07
CA GLY A 139 -9.04 -0.73 -5.69
C GLY A 139 -8.55 -1.57 -4.51
N HIS A 140 -9.27 -1.54 -3.39
CA HIS A 140 -9.07 -2.46 -2.28
C HIS A 140 -10.42 -3.00 -1.80
N SER A 141 -10.49 -4.31 -1.54
CA SER A 141 -11.72 -4.98 -1.09
C SER A 141 -11.94 -4.86 0.44
N GLY A 142 -10.96 -4.33 1.17
CA GLY A 142 -11.08 -4.11 2.61
C GLY A 142 -11.85 -2.85 2.99
N GLY A 143 -12.26 -2.77 4.24
CA GLY A 143 -13.04 -1.65 4.80
C GLY A 143 -12.24 -0.37 5.11
N SER A 144 -10.92 -0.38 4.89
CA SER A 144 -10.01 0.75 5.16
C SER A 144 -8.67 0.54 4.46
N ASN A 145 -7.78 1.54 4.54
CA ASN A 145 -6.42 1.53 3.99
C ASN A 145 -6.35 1.44 2.47
N THR A 146 -7.35 1.97 1.77
CA THR A 146 -7.27 2.17 0.32
C THR A 146 -6.27 3.27 0.00
N TRP A 147 -6.19 4.29 0.87
CA TRP A 147 -5.15 5.31 0.85
C TRP A 147 -4.41 5.35 2.18
N VAL A 148 -3.14 5.76 2.15
CA VAL A 148 -2.32 5.90 3.37
C VAL A 148 -2.74 7.17 4.10
N THR A 149 -3.25 7.03 5.33
CA THR A 149 -3.66 8.18 6.16
C THR A 149 -2.77 8.40 7.38
N LYS A 150 -1.79 7.51 7.63
CA LYS A 150 -0.88 7.61 8.77
C LYS A 150 0.13 8.74 8.55
N GLU A 151 0.01 9.81 9.32
CA GLU A 151 0.82 11.03 9.21
C GLU A 151 2.34 10.75 9.29
N VAL A 152 2.77 9.86 10.19
CA VAL A 152 4.20 9.50 10.34
C VAL A 152 4.79 8.89 9.07
N VAL A 153 3.98 8.19 8.27
CA VAL A 153 4.39 7.59 7.00
C VAL A 153 4.46 8.67 5.91
N LEU A 154 3.46 9.55 5.85
CA LEU A 154 3.41 10.63 4.86
C LEU A 154 4.51 11.68 5.10
N LYS A 155 4.89 11.93 6.35
CA LYS A 155 6.04 12.80 6.68
C LYS A 155 7.37 12.25 6.18
N ALA A 156 7.59 10.94 6.30
CA ALA A 156 8.77 10.27 5.77
C ALA A 156 8.81 10.36 4.23
N PHE A 157 7.67 10.07 3.61
CA PHE A 157 7.51 10.16 2.15
C PHE A 157 7.75 11.57 1.61
N ALA A 158 7.29 12.60 2.32
CA ALA A 158 7.46 14.00 1.90
C ALA A 158 8.92 14.46 1.80
N GLN A 159 9.86 13.78 2.44
CA GLN A 159 11.28 14.12 2.35
C GLN A 159 11.91 13.80 0.98
N LEU A 160 11.27 12.96 0.16
CA LEU A 160 11.88 12.39 -1.04
C LEU A 160 11.69 13.22 -2.33
N ASN A 161 11.01 14.36 -2.25
CA ASN A 161 10.69 15.23 -3.41
C ASN A 161 10.12 14.45 -4.62
N ILE A 162 9.23 13.48 -4.34
CA ILE A 162 8.54 12.68 -5.36
C ILE A 162 7.23 13.38 -5.72
N LYS A 163 6.99 13.59 -7.01
CA LYS A 163 5.71 14.11 -7.50
C LYS A 163 4.62 13.06 -7.38
N VAL A 164 3.45 13.46 -6.90
CA VAL A 164 2.29 12.59 -6.69
C VAL A 164 1.19 12.96 -7.67
N ASN A 165 0.71 11.97 -8.42
CA ASN A 165 -0.39 12.13 -9.36
C ASN A 165 -1.55 11.20 -8.97
N ILE A 166 -2.70 11.78 -8.66
CA ILE A 166 -3.90 11.06 -8.24
C ILE A 166 -4.93 11.09 -9.37
N HIS A 167 -5.24 9.93 -9.92
CA HIS A 167 -6.25 9.76 -10.96
C HIS A 167 -7.35 8.86 -10.41
N VAL A 168 -8.55 9.39 -10.28
CA VAL A 168 -9.68 8.66 -9.67
C VAL A 168 -10.93 8.80 -10.53
N THR A 169 -11.85 7.85 -10.39
CA THR A 169 -13.17 7.88 -11.00
C THR A 169 -14.26 8.02 -9.93
N PRO A 170 -15.49 8.45 -10.29
CA PRO A 170 -16.65 8.37 -9.39
C PRO A 170 -16.85 6.97 -8.79
N TYR A 171 -16.54 5.91 -9.55
CA TYR A 171 -16.61 4.53 -9.08
C TYR A 171 -15.76 4.27 -7.83
N GLN A 172 -14.60 4.92 -7.72
CA GLN A 172 -13.76 4.79 -6.54
C GLN A 172 -14.21 5.74 -5.42
N VAL A 173 -14.26 7.05 -5.68
CA VAL A 173 -14.33 8.06 -4.60
C VAL A 173 -15.73 8.55 -4.26
N LEU A 174 -16.72 8.30 -5.13
CA LEU A 174 -18.13 8.67 -4.91
C LEU A 174 -19.03 7.44 -4.67
N CYS A 175 -18.43 6.28 -4.37
CA CYS A 175 -19.17 5.05 -4.15
C CYS A 175 -19.92 5.07 -2.80
N ASN A 176 -21.26 5.14 -2.86
CA ASN A 176 -22.13 5.18 -1.67
C ASN A 176 -21.97 3.96 -0.74
N SER A 177 -21.65 2.78 -1.28
CA SER A 177 -21.41 1.58 -0.47
C SER A 177 -20.03 1.54 0.16
N ARG A 178 -19.08 2.38 -0.30
CA ARG A 178 -17.70 2.44 0.17
C ARG A 178 -17.23 3.87 0.43
N PRO A 179 -17.95 4.67 1.24
CA PRO A 179 -17.70 6.10 1.38
C PRO A 179 -16.36 6.43 2.05
N TRP A 180 -15.74 5.47 2.74
CA TRP A 180 -14.43 5.66 3.35
C TRP A 180 -13.33 5.89 2.30
N ILE A 181 -13.46 5.34 1.09
CA ILE A 181 -12.41 5.45 0.06
C ILE A 181 -12.21 6.92 -0.34
N GLY A 182 -13.30 7.65 -0.59
CA GLY A 182 -13.23 9.08 -0.89
C GLY A 182 -12.73 9.92 0.29
N LYS A 183 -13.08 9.54 1.53
CA LYS A 183 -12.57 10.21 2.74
C LYS A 183 -11.07 10.00 2.91
N GLU A 184 -10.58 8.78 2.73
CA GLU A 184 -9.16 8.44 2.80
C GLU A 184 -8.37 9.12 1.67
N GLU A 185 -8.87 9.13 0.43
CA GLU A 185 -8.25 9.84 -0.70
C GLU A 185 -8.08 11.32 -0.39
N LYS A 186 -9.16 11.96 0.08
CA LYS A 186 -9.14 13.37 0.45
C LYS A 186 -8.12 13.63 1.55
N GLY A 187 -8.10 12.82 2.61
CA GLY A 187 -7.16 12.94 3.72
C GLY A 187 -5.70 12.75 3.30
N PHE A 188 -5.41 11.75 2.48
CA PHE A 188 -4.10 11.52 1.89
C PHE A 188 -3.63 12.75 1.10
N ARG A 189 -4.43 13.21 0.13
CA ARG A 189 -4.12 14.36 -0.72
C ARG A 189 -3.91 15.64 0.08
N GLU A 190 -4.79 15.94 1.03
CA GLU A 190 -4.71 17.16 1.84
C GLU A 190 -3.50 17.16 2.75
N MET A 191 -3.15 16.01 3.34
CA MET A 191 -1.94 15.89 4.14
C MET A 191 -0.67 16.10 3.30
N LEU A 192 -0.57 15.48 2.12
CA LEU A 192 0.59 15.67 1.24
C LEU A 192 0.74 17.13 0.79
N LYS A 193 -0.36 17.80 0.45
CA LYS A 193 -0.34 19.24 0.13
C LYS A 193 0.10 20.08 1.33
N LYS A 194 -0.38 19.76 2.53
CA LYS A 194 0.04 20.43 3.78
C LYS A 194 1.53 20.25 4.06
N LEU A 195 2.10 19.10 3.68
CA LEU A 195 3.53 18.81 3.77
C LEU A 195 4.36 19.45 2.64
N GLY A 196 3.73 20.23 1.75
CA GLY A 196 4.42 20.98 0.69
C GLY A 196 4.79 20.15 -0.54
N MET A 197 4.24 18.95 -0.71
CA MET A 197 4.54 18.10 -1.86
C MET A 197 3.83 18.58 -3.14
N ASP A 198 4.43 18.31 -4.30
CA ASP A 198 3.79 18.47 -5.61
C ASP A 198 2.74 17.36 -5.83
N VAL A 199 1.46 17.71 -5.69
CA VAL A 199 0.32 16.79 -5.77
C VAL A 199 -0.68 17.25 -6.82
N SER A 200 -0.82 16.48 -7.90
CA SER A 200 -1.87 16.64 -8.90
C SER A 200 -3.05 15.69 -8.64
N ARG A 201 -4.26 16.13 -9.00
CA ARG A 201 -5.48 15.30 -8.89
C ARG A 201 -6.35 15.48 -10.13
N LYS A 202 -6.76 14.39 -10.76
CA LYS A 202 -7.74 14.34 -11.85
C LYS A 202 -8.89 13.39 -11.49
N LEU A 203 -10.10 13.92 -11.43
CA LEU A 203 -11.33 13.12 -11.40
C LEU A 203 -11.77 12.90 -12.85
N HIS A 204 -11.69 11.67 -13.32
CA HIS A 204 -12.14 11.30 -14.66
C HIS A 204 -13.63 11.02 -14.65
N TYR A 205 -14.33 11.36 -15.73
CA TYR A 205 -15.75 11.06 -15.89
C TYR A 205 -16.64 11.64 -14.78
N ALA A 206 -16.35 12.86 -14.32
CA ALA A 206 -17.02 13.46 -13.16
C ALA A 206 -18.56 13.55 -13.31
N ASP A 207 -19.06 13.66 -14.54
CA ASP A 207 -20.47 13.80 -14.87
C ASP A 207 -21.17 12.45 -15.18
N GLU A 208 -20.45 11.33 -15.06
CA GLU A 208 -20.92 9.99 -15.43
C GLU A 208 -21.28 9.15 -14.18
N GLN A 209 -22.20 8.20 -14.35
CA GLN A 209 -22.68 7.34 -13.24
C GLN A 209 -21.65 6.28 -12.84
N PRO A 210 -21.20 6.21 -11.58
CA PRO A 210 -20.18 5.26 -11.10
C PRO A 210 -20.32 3.83 -11.66
N SER A 211 -19.34 3.36 -12.45
CA SER A 211 -19.37 2.02 -13.05
C SER A 211 -17.98 1.36 -13.05
N LEU A 212 -17.97 0.03 -13.06
CA LEU A 212 -16.73 -0.74 -13.19
C LEU A 212 -16.11 -0.59 -14.59
N ASP A 213 -16.91 -0.32 -15.61
CA ASP A 213 -16.39 -0.07 -16.96
C ASP A 213 -15.50 1.18 -16.99
N MET A 214 -15.89 2.23 -16.26
CA MET A 214 -15.05 3.44 -16.12
C MET A 214 -13.74 3.21 -15.38
N HIS A 215 -13.72 2.28 -14.41
CA HIS A 215 -12.48 1.86 -13.74
C HIS A 215 -11.46 1.36 -14.75
N PHE A 216 -11.88 0.52 -15.71
CA PHE A 216 -10.98 0.00 -16.74
C PHE A 216 -10.72 0.99 -17.87
N LYS A 217 -11.72 1.79 -18.27
CA LYS A 217 -11.58 2.84 -19.29
C LYS A 217 -10.47 3.83 -18.96
N LEU A 218 -10.25 4.09 -17.66
CA LEU A 218 -9.13 4.91 -17.21
C LEU A 218 -7.77 4.40 -17.74
N LEU A 219 -7.54 3.08 -17.80
CA LEU A 219 -6.28 2.53 -18.30
C LEU A 219 -6.07 2.81 -19.79
N GLU A 220 -7.14 2.86 -20.57
CA GLU A 220 -7.09 3.08 -22.00
C GLU A 220 -6.78 4.54 -22.33
N GLU A 221 -7.31 5.47 -21.53
CA GLU A 221 -7.13 6.91 -21.74
C GLU A 221 -5.95 7.50 -20.96
N PHE A 222 -5.41 6.77 -19.98
CA PHE A 222 -4.30 7.24 -19.18
C PHE A 222 -3.00 7.24 -20.00
N MET A 223 -2.47 8.44 -20.21
CA MET A 223 -1.12 8.66 -20.68
C MET A 223 -0.31 9.27 -19.54
N PRO A 224 0.79 8.65 -19.08
CA PRO A 224 1.69 9.29 -18.13
C PRO A 224 2.26 10.55 -18.77
N CYS A 225 2.47 11.60 -17.98
CA CYS A 225 3.12 12.80 -18.50
C CYS A 225 4.50 12.38 -19.00
N ALA A 226 4.77 12.55 -20.31
CA ALA A 226 6.07 12.23 -20.87
C ALA A 226 7.10 13.14 -20.17
N ALA A 227 8.01 12.55 -19.41
CA ALA A 227 9.16 13.30 -18.90
C ALA A 227 9.87 13.92 -20.12
N PRO A 228 10.19 15.23 -20.10
CA PRO A 228 11.04 15.80 -21.12
C PRO A 228 12.33 14.96 -21.13
N VAL A 229 12.66 14.39 -22.29
CA VAL A 229 13.99 13.84 -22.52
C VAL A 229 14.94 15.02 -22.45
N ARG A 230 15.58 15.21 -21.29
CA ARG A 230 16.72 16.11 -21.15
C ARG A 230 17.97 15.43 -21.67
#